data_AF-A0A2V5NU44-F1
#
_entry.id   AF-A0A2V5NU44-F1
#
_cell.length_a   1.000
_cell.length_b   1.000
_cell.length_c   1.000
_cell.angle_alpha   90.00
_cell.angle_beta   90.00
_cell.angle_gamma   90.00
#
_symmetry.space_group_name_H-M   'P 1'
#
loop_
_entity.id
_entity.type
_entity.pdbx_description
1 polymer ?
#
loop_
_entity_poly.entity_id
_entity_poly.type
_entity_poly.pdbx_seq_one_letter_code
_entity_poly.pdbx_strand_id
1 'polypeptide(L)'
;MKLFVQRIALFVMLAALLSGAASCSKNSATGKPNQIDYWTCTMHPSVREKGPGKCPICSMDLVPVMKESTTPVGSSENATHHDHAAMLAGKPTGGSEMQGMPGMPGMKGAAESNASQTSEFVVPVERQQQIGVRYAKVERKPLRHTIRAVGLIVPDKTRNWQFVSRVDGYVQKLDVTAPGELVEKDA
;
A
#
# COMPACT_ATOMS: atom_id res chain seq x y z
N MET A 1 -72.21 -1.50 10.43
CA MET A 1 -71.42 -2.32 11.40
C MET A 1 -70.08 -2.82 10.86
N LYS A 2 -69.93 -3.22 9.58
CA LYS A 2 -68.65 -3.70 9.01
C LYS A 2 -67.51 -2.66 8.99
N LEU A 3 -67.81 -1.38 8.75
CA LEU A 3 -66.80 -0.31 8.70
C LEU A 3 -66.23 0.09 10.08
N PHE A 4 -66.98 -0.15 11.16
CA PHE A 4 -66.56 0.18 12.53
C PHE A 4 -65.63 -0.91 13.09
N VAL A 5 -65.93 -2.19 12.81
CA VAL A 5 -65.07 -3.33 13.15
C VAL A 5 -63.75 -3.29 12.38
N GLN A 6 -63.76 -2.87 11.11
CA GLN A 6 -62.55 -2.74 10.30
C GLN A 6 -61.60 -1.63 10.81
N ARG A 7 -62.14 -0.52 11.33
CA ARG A 7 -61.32 0.56 11.92
C ARG A 7 -60.75 0.19 13.29
N ILE A 8 -61.49 -0.58 14.09
CA ILE A 8 -60.98 -1.12 15.37
C ILE A 8 -59.90 -2.17 15.10
N ALA A 9 -60.07 -3.05 14.11
CA ALA A 9 -59.05 -4.03 13.72
C ALA A 9 -57.76 -3.36 13.19
N LEU A 10 -57.87 -2.28 12.42
CA LEU A 10 -56.73 -1.48 11.97
C LEU A 10 -56.02 -0.75 13.12
N PHE A 11 -56.76 -0.23 14.10
CA PHE A 11 -56.16 0.41 15.28
C PHE A 11 -55.46 -0.60 16.20
N VAL A 12 -56.02 -1.81 16.36
CA VAL A 12 -55.39 -2.87 17.16
C VAL A 12 -54.14 -3.42 16.47
N MET A 13 -54.14 -3.56 15.14
CA MET A 13 -52.94 -3.92 14.36
C MET A 13 -51.87 -2.84 14.39
N LEU A 14 -52.25 -1.55 14.34
CA LEU A 14 -51.30 -0.44 14.41
C LEU A 14 -50.71 -0.26 15.82
N ALA A 15 -51.51 -0.51 16.87
CA ALA A 15 -51.04 -0.52 18.26
C ALA A 15 -50.12 -1.72 18.55
N ALA A 16 -50.39 -2.89 17.98
CA ALA A 16 -49.53 -4.07 18.10
C ALA A 16 -48.19 -3.90 17.37
N LEU A 17 -48.15 -3.17 16.25
CA LEU A 17 -46.90 -2.82 15.57
C LEU A 17 -46.10 -1.71 16.28
N LEU A 18 -46.72 -0.84 17.07
CA LEU A 18 -46.02 0.21 17.84
C LEU A 18 -45.50 -0.25 19.22
N SER A 19 -46.01 -1.35 19.78
CA SER A 19 -45.57 -1.88 21.09
C SER A 19 -44.52 -3.02 21.01
N GLY A 20 -44.07 -3.39 19.80
CA GLY A 20 -43.09 -4.46 19.58
C GLY A 20 -41.60 -4.07 19.68
N ALA A 21 -41.28 -2.81 19.99
CA ALA A 21 -39.89 -2.31 20.03
C ALA A 21 -39.51 -1.66 21.37
N ALA A 22 -40.06 -2.13 22.49
CA ALA A 22 -39.66 -1.71 23.81
C ALA A 22 -39.80 -2.85 24.83
N SER A 23 -38.81 -3.75 24.89
CA SER A 23 -38.07 -4.06 26.14
C SER A 23 -37.16 -5.28 25.95
N CYS A 24 -35.86 -5.04 25.83
CA CYS A 24 -34.80 -5.88 26.40
C CYS A 24 -33.57 -5.00 26.60
N SER A 25 -33.48 -4.45 27.80
CA SER A 25 -32.34 -3.72 28.33
C SER A 25 -31.27 -4.71 28.78
N LYS A 26 -30.04 -4.56 28.28
CA LYS A 26 -28.84 -4.85 29.08
C LYS A 26 -27.72 -3.89 28.71
N ASN A 27 -27.40 -3.06 29.70
CA ASN A 27 -26.25 -2.18 29.79
C ASN A 27 -24.95 -2.89 29.39
N SER A 28 -24.11 -2.19 28.64
CA SER A 28 -22.67 -2.15 28.88
C SER A 28 -22.19 -0.76 28.52
N ALA A 29 -21.86 -0.01 29.57
CA ALA A 29 -21.20 1.26 29.49
C ALA A 29 -19.73 1.05 29.13
N THR A 30 -19.27 1.65 28.04
CA THR A 30 -17.89 2.16 27.93
C THR A 30 -17.77 3.16 26.78
N GLY A 31 -17.06 4.25 27.04
CA GLY A 31 -17.09 5.48 26.26
C GLY A 31 -16.46 5.45 24.87
N LYS A 32 -16.82 6.48 24.10
CA LYS A 32 -16.15 7.00 22.89
C LYS A 32 -14.62 7.06 23.07
N PRO A 33 -13.83 6.86 21.99
CA PRO A 33 -13.73 7.89 20.95
C PRO A 33 -13.98 7.36 19.53
N ASN A 34 -15.01 7.93 18.92
CA ASN A 34 -15.30 7.83 17.49
C ASN A 34 -14.32 8.73 16.72
N GLN A 35 -13.06 8.29 16.59
CA GLN A 35 -12.03 9.04 15.88
C GLN A 35 -11.22 8.17 14.92
N ILE A 36 -11.79 7.05 14.46
CA ILE A 36 -11.16 6.17 13.46
C ILE A 36 -11.62 6.62 12.07
N ASP A 37 -10.68 7.01 11.21
CA ASP A 37 -10.94 7.44 9.83
C ASP A 37 -11.11 6.25 8.89
N TYR A 38 -10.16 5.32 8.96
CA TYR A 38 -10.17 4.09 8.18
C TYR A 38 -9.31 3.02 8.86
N TRP A 39 -9.56 1.77 8.54
CA TRP A 39 -8.79 0.62 8.98
C TRP A 39 -7.85 0.19 7.86
N THR A 40 -6.59 -0.06 8.18
CA THR A 40 -5.56 -0.42 7.19
C THR A 40 -4.70 -1.60 7.63
N CYS A 41 -4.13 -2.30 6.66
CA CYS A 41 -3.21 -3.41 6.91
C CYS A 41 -1.77 -2.90 6.93
N THR A 42 -0.98 -3.30 7.93
CA THR A 42 0.44 -2.92 8.07
C THR A 42 1.29 -3.29 6.86
N MET A 43 0.96 -4.40 6.19
CA MET A 43 1.64 -4.88 4.99
C MET A 43 1.07 -4.27 3.69
N HIS A 44 -0.18 -3.81 3.70
CA HIS A 44 -0.86 -3.29 2.51
C HIS A 44 -1.57 -1.97 2.82
N PRO A 45 -0.84 -0.84 2.91
CA PRO A 45 -1.41 0.48 3.22
C PRO A 45 -2.45 0.98 2.22
N SER A 46 -2.53 0.36 1.03
CA SER A 46 -3.53 0.67 -0.01
C SER A 46 -4.92 0.10 0.32
N VAL A 47 -5.03 -0.86 1.25
CA VAL A 47 -6.30 -1.39 1.71
C VAL A 47 -6.84 -0.47 2.80
N ARG A 48 -7.99 0.18 2.53
CA ARG A 48 -8.70 1.06 3.46
C ARG A 48 -10.13 0.56 3.62
N GLU A 49 -10.45 0.07 4.81
CA GLU A 49 -11.80 -0.40 5.14
C GLU A 49 -12.46 0.45 6.21
N LYS A 50 -13.79 0.41 6.26
CA LYS A 50 -14.59 1.23 7.18
C LYS A 50 -14.74 0.61 8.57
N GLY A 51 -14.40 -0.67 8.73
CA GLY A 51 -14.60 -1.41 9.97
C GLY A 51 -13.47 -2.38 10.27
N PRO A 52 -13.46 -2.94 11.50
CA PRO A 52 -12.52 -3.99 11.85
C PRO A 52 -12.78 -5.24 11.01
N GLY A 53 -11.72 -5.83 10.48
CA GLY A 53 -11.82 -6.95 9.56
C GLY A 53 -10.46 -7.59 9.28
N LYS A 54 -10.46 -8.62 8.43
CA LYS A 54 -9.24 -9.23 7.91
C LYS A 54 -8.92 -8.61 6.56
N CYS A 55 -7.65 -8.29 6.34
CA CYS A 55 -7.17 -7.80 5.06
C CYS A 55 -7.45 -8.85 3.95
N PRO A 56 -8.09 -8.49 2.82
CA PRO A 56 -8.43 -9.42 1.74
C PRO A 56 -7.20 -9.95 1.00
N ILE A 57 -6.01 -9.37 1.23
CA ILE A 57 -4.76 -9.76 0.56
C ILE A 57 -3.95 -10.75 1.40
N CYS A 58 -3.84 -10.52 2.70
CA CYS A 58 -2.97 -11.31 3.59
C CYS A 58 -3.65 -11.89 4.83
N SER A 59 -4.97 -11.73 4.96
CA SER A 59 -5.78 -12.30 6.05
C SER A 59 -5.37 -11.88 7.47
N MET A 60 -4.52 -10.86 7.61
CA MET A 60 -4.15 -10.26 8.89
C MET A 60 -5.18 -9.23 9.36
N ASP A 61 -5.21 -8.97 10.67
CA ASP A 61 -6.11 -7.99 11.26
C ASP A 61 -5.79 -6.56 10.80
N LEU A 62 -6.84 -5.81 10.48
CA LEU A 62 -6.73 -4.40 10.18
C LEU A 62 -6.52 -3.59 11.47
N VAL A 63 -5.76 -2.51 11.35
CA VAL A 63 -5.44 -1.58 12.43
C VAL A 63 -6.13 -0.24 12.17
N PRO A 64 -6.74 0.41 13.19
CA PRO A 64 -7.46 1.66 13.00
C PRO A 64 -6.50 2.85 12.87
N VAL A 65 -6.72 3.67 11.85
CA VAL A 65 -6.04 4.97 11.66
C VAL A 65 -6.97 6.08 12.15
N MET A 66 -6.46 6.96 12.99
CA MET A 66 -7.26 8.03 13.56
C MET A 66 -7.33 9.26 12.65
N LYS A 67 -8.43 10.02 12.68
CA LYS A 67 -8.53 11.30 11.96
C LYS A 67 -7.59 12.32 12.59
N GLU A 68 -6.64 12.84 11.80
CA GLU A 68 -5.82 13.98 12.21
C GLU A 68 -6.71 15.21 12.40
N SER A 69 -6.76 15.73 13.63
CA SER A 69 -7.41 17.00 13.93
C SER A 69 -6.47 18.14 13.58
N THR A 70 -6.84 18.94 12.58
CA THR A 70 -6.09 20.10 12.11
C THR A 70 -6.12 21.22 13.16
N THR A 71 -5.12 21.24 14.03
CA THR A 71 -4.73 22.42 14.83
C THR A 71 -3.38 22.89 14.31
N PRO A 72 -3.19 24.17 13.93
CA PRO A 72 -1.87 24.67 13.61
C PRO A 72 -1.04 24.63 14.89
N VAL A 73 -0.01 23.79 14.91
CA VAL A 73 1.01 23.83 15.97
C VAL A 73 1.77 25.14 15.79
N GLY A 74 1.30 26.18 16.48
CA GLY A 74 2.13 27.30 16.86
C GLY A 74 3.30 26.75 17.67
N SER A 75 4.49 27.22 17.33
CA SER A 75 5.71 27.06 18.11
C SER A 75 5.46 27.44 19.57
N SER A 76 5.32 26.43 20.44
CA SER A 76 5.61 26.59 21.86
C SER A 76 7.07 26.26 22.03
N GLU A 77 7.87 27.29 22.26
CA GLU A 77 9.18 27.13 22.86
C GLU A 77 9.06 26.32 24.16
N ASN A 78 10.06 25.47 24.37
CA ASN A 78 10.34 24.73 25.59
C ASN A 78 9.42 23.55 25.93
N ALA A 79 9.45 22.51 25.09
CA ALA A 79 9.29 21.13 25.58
C ALA A 79 10.69 20.53 25.74
N THR A 80 11.10 20.34 27.00
CA THR A 80 12.27 19.57 27.39
C THR A 80 12.32 18.26 26.61
N HIS A 81 13.47 17.96 26.01
CA HIS A 81 13.79 16.64 25.46
C HIS A 81 13.35 15.56 26.46
N HIS A 82 12.37 14.74 26.08
CA HIS A 82 12.13 13.50 26.79
C HIS A 82 13.24 12.53 26.39
N ASP A 83 14.31 12.54 27.18
CA ASP A 83 15.37 11.54 27.09
C ASP A 83 14.75 10.17 27.37
N HIS A 84 14.70 9.31 26.35
CA HIS A 84 14.25 7.91 26.49
C HIS A 84 15.15 7.07 27.42
N ALA A 85 16.18 7.67 28.02
CA ALA A 85 17.08 7.04 28.98
C ALA A 85 16.52 6.98 30.43
N ALA A 86 15.44 7.70 30.75
CA ALA A 86 14.94 7.81 32.13
C ALA A 86 13.81 6.81 32.52
N MET A 87 13.46 5.85 31.64
CA MET A 87 12.40 4.86 31.90
C MET A 87 12.85 3.67 32.78
N LEU A 88 14.00 3.75 33.46
CA LEU A 88 14.47 2.73 34.42
C LEU A 88 14.17 3.08 35.89
N ALA A 89 13.58 4.24 36.19
CA ALA A 89 13.21 4.61 37.56
C ALA A 89 11.77 5.13 37.61
N GLY A 90 10.83 4.26 37.98
CA GLY A 90 9.40 4.55 37.97
C GLY A 90 8.95 5.55 39.06
N LYS A 91 8.10 6.51 38.67
CA LYS A 91 7.00 7.04 39.51
C LYS A 91 6.04 7.96 38.71
N PRO A 92 4.71 7.72 38.68
CA PRO A 92 3.75 8.67 38.10
C PRO A 92 2.91 9.39 39.17
N THR A 93 2.62 10.66 38.93
CA THR A 93 1.57 11.49 39.55
C THR A 93 1.12 12.47 38.45
N GLY A 94 -0.13 12.77 38.09
CA GLY A 94 -1.47 12.48 38.60
C GLY A 94 -2.38 13.69 38.29
N GLY A 95 -3.61 13.49 37.76
CA GLY A 95 -4.72 14.49 37.65
C GLY A 95 -4.76 15.29 36.33
N SER A 96 -5.74 15.10 35.43
CA SER A 96 -7.11 15.69 35.38
C SER A 96 -7.09 17.24 35.28
N GLU A 97 -7.81 17.93 34.39
CA GLU A 97 -9.26 17.91 34.20
C GLU A 97 -9.68 18.73 32.95
N MET A 98 -10.88 18.46 32.43
CA MET A 98 -11.49 19.06 31.24
C MET A 98 -12.24 20.37 31.54
N GLN A 99 -12.52 21.22 30.52
CA GLN A 99 -13.90 21.54 30.05
C GLN A 99 -14.00 22.81 29.16
N GLY A 100 -14.78 22.68 28.06
CA GLY A 100 -15.89 23.60 27.74
C GLY A 100 -15.68 24.67 26.66
N MET A 101 -16.32 24.52 25.48
CA MET A 101 -17.20 25.56 24.91
C MET A 101 -17.94 25.11 23.63
N PRO A 102 -19.22 25.50 23.42
CA PRO A 102 -20.04 25.14 22.26
C PRO A 102 -20.19 26.26 21.22
N GLY A 103 -20.36 25.85 19.94
CA GLY A 103 -21.11 26.61 18.93
C GLY A 103 -20.36 26.96 17.64
N MET A 104 -20.75 26.36 16.51
CA MET A 104 -20.82 27.04 15.21
C MET A 104 -21.51 26.18 14.13
N PRO A 105 -22.60 26.66 13.48
CA PRO A 105 -23.15 26.08 12.26
C PRO A 105 -22.67 26.83 11.01
N GLY A 106 -22.29 26.11 9.94
CA GLY A 106 -22.10 26.72 8.62
C GLY A 106 -21.11 26.01 7.69
N MET A 107 -21.38 24.76 7.32
CA MET A 107 -20.63 24.04 6.28
C MET A 107 -21.06 24.57 4.89
N LYS A 108 -20.16 25.24 4.16
CA LYS A 108 -20.33 25.50 2.72
C LYS A 108 -19.19 24.88 1.93
N GLY A 109 -19.58 23.98 1.02
CA GLY A 109 -18.95 23.77 -0.28
C GLY A 109 -17.63 23.01 -0.30
N ALA A 110 -17.72 21.69 -0.48
CA ALA A 110 -16.62 20.89 -0.98
C ALA A 110 -16.30 21.33 -2.43
N ALA A 111 -15.12 21.92 -2.61
CA ALA A 111 -14.52 22.14 -3.92
C ALA A 111 -13.20 21.35 -3.98
N GLU A 112 -13.26 20.25 -4.71
CA GLU A 112 -12.20 19.71 -5.58
C GLU A 112 -10.75 19.76 -5.04
N SER A 113 -10.36 18.75 -4.26
CA SER A 113 -8.96 18.46 -3.94
C SER A 113 -8.32 17.59 -5.03
N ASN A 114 -7.76 18.20 -6.08
CA ASN A 114 -6.87 17.51 -7.02
C ASN A 114 -5.79 18.45 -7.59
N ALA A 115 -4.73 18.64 -6.81
CA ALA A 115 -3.36 18.85 -7.26
C ALA A 115 -2.48 18.78 -6.01
N SER A 116 -1.52 17.85 -5.98
CA SER A 116 -0.49 17.81 -4.94
C SER A 116 0.23 19.16 -4.94
N GLN A 117 -0.06 20.01 -3.96
CA GLN A 117 0.61 21.30 -3.83
C GLN A 117 2.08 21.04 -3.52
N THR A 118 2.98 21.43 -4.42
CA THR A 118 4.42 21.44 -4.15
C THR A 118 4.68 22.49 -3.08
N SER A 119 4.84 22.05 -1.83
CA SER A 119 5.24 22.93 -0.73
C SER A 119 6.75 23.12 -0.77
N GLU A 120 7.19 24.38 -0.82
CA GLU A 120 8.59 24.73 -0.62
C GLU A 120 8.98 24.40 0.83
N PHE A 121 9.92 23.46 0.99
CA PHE A 121 10.42 23.04 2.27
C PHE A 121 11.82 23.62 2.48
N VAL A 122 11.94 24.59 3.39
CA VAL A 122 13.21 25.26 3.69
C VAL A 122 13.93 24.49 4.79
N VAL A 123 15.12 23.96 4.47
CA VAL A 123 15.99 23.29 5.43
C VAL A 123 16.98 24.31 6.00
N PRO A 124 17.11 24.47 7.33
CA PRO A 124 18.12 25.34 7.94
C PRO A 124 19.56 24.92 7.58
N VAL A 125 20.45 25.89 7.42
CA VAL A 125 21.82 25.66 6.93
C VAL A 125 22.65 24.79 7.87
N GLU A 126 22.42 24.86 9.18
CA GLU A 126 23.06 24.01 10.19
C GLU A 126 22.70 22.54 9.97
N ARG A 127 21.41 22.28 9.69
CA ARG A 127 20.90 20.95 9.38
C ARG A 127 21.45 20.46 8.04
N GLN A 128 21.57 21.33 7.03
CA GLN A 128 22.17 20.96 5.74
C GLN A 128 23.65 20.55 5.87
N GLN A 129 24.40 21.24 6.74
CA GLN A 129 25.81 20.94 7.01
C GLN A 129 25.98 19.62 7.79
N GLN A 130 25.14 19.39 8.80
CA GLN A 130 25.13 18.14 9.57
C GLN A 130 24.80 16.92 8.72
N ILE A 131 23.91 17.07 7.73
CA ILE A 131 23.51 16.00 6.79
C ILE A 131 24.57 15.80 5.68
N GLY A 132 25.41 16.80 5.42
CA GLY A 132 26.44 16.72 4.38
C GLY A 132 25.88 16.80 2.95
N VAL A 133 24.90 17.67 2.73
CA VAL A 133 24.24 17.84 1.42
C VAL A 133 25.25 18.21 0.33
N ARG A 134 25.19 17.52 -0.82
CA ARG A 134 26.02 17.80 -1.99
C ARG A 134 25.17 18.21 -3.18
N TYR A 135 25.65 19.23 -3.89
CA TYR A 135 24.99 19.76 -5.08
C TYR A 135 25.75 19.34 -6.34
N ALA A 136 25.02 19.13 -7.42
CA ALA A 136 25.57 18.92 -8.76
C ALA A 136 24.76 19.74 -9.77
N LYS A 137 25.42 20.28 -10.78
CA LYS A 137 24.76 21.00 -11.88
C LYS A 137 24.02 20.00 -12.77
N VAL A 138 22.78 20.31 -13.11
CA VAL A 138 22.00 19.50 -14.05
C VAL A 138 22.54 19.71 -15.46
N GLU A 139 22.94 18.62 -16.11
CA GLU A 139 23.48 18.63 -17.48
C GLU A 139 22.81 17.55 -18.32
N ARG A 140 22.47 17.86 -19.57
CA ARG A 140 22.00 16.85 -20.52
C ARG A 140 23.20 16.15 -21.13
N LYS A 141 23.33 14.84 -20.90
CA LYS A 141 24.38 13.99 -21.47
C LYS A 141 23.78 12.70 -22.03
N PRO A 142 24.38 12.13 -23.10
CA PRO A 142 24.00 10.81 -23.58
C PRO A 142 24.31 9.76 -22.50
N LEU A 143 23.28 9.03 -22.05
CA LEU A 143 23.45 7.94 -21.11
C LEU A 143 23.95 6.70 -21.86
N ARG A 144 25.10 6.14 -21.45
CA ARG A 144 25.64 4.90 -22.00
C ARG A 144 25.49 3.78 -20.98
N HIS A 145 24.90 2.67 -21.40
CA HIS A 145 24.86 1.44 -20.63
C HIS A 145 25.75 0.41 -21.33
N THR A 146 26.72 -0.16 -20.61
CA THR A 146 27.54 -1.26 -21.12
C THR A 146 26.88 -2.58 -20.81
N ILE A 147 26.32 -3.24 -21.82
CA ILE A 147 25.76 -4.58 -21.68
C ILE A 147 26.87 -5.60 -21.96
N ARG A 148 27.05 -6.56 -21.04
CA ARG A 148 27.92 -7.72 -21.26
C ARG A 148 27.03 -8.94 -21.50
N ALA A 149 27.18 -9.56 -22.66
CA ALA A 149 26.45 -10.77 -23.04
C ALA A 149 27.43 -11.87 -23.40
N VAL A 150 27.03 -13.12 -23.15
CA VAL A 150 27.77 -14.32 -23.55
C VAL A 150 27.14 -14.90 -24.83
N GLY A 151 27.95 -15.51 -25.68
CA GLY A 151 27.50 -16.17 -26.91
C GLY A 151 28.08 -17.58 -27.04
N LEU A 152 27.46 -18.38 -27.90
CA LEU A 152 27.90 -19.73 -28.25
C LEU A 152 28.47 -19.72 -29.67
N ILE A 153 29.52 -20.50 -29.90
CA ILE A 153 30.08 -20.70 -31.24
C ILE A 153 29.29 -21.84 -31.90
N VAL A 154 28.61 -21.54 -33.00
CA VAL A 154 27.80 -22.50 -33.76
C VAL A 154 28.41 -22.68 -35.15
N PRO A 155 28.43 -23.91 -35.70
CA PRO A 155 28.88 -24.14 -37.07
C PRO A 155 28.09 -23.30 -38.08
N ASP A 156 28.78 -22.89 -39.13
CA ASP A 156 28.19 -22.11 -40.21
C ASP A 156 27.24 -22.98 -41.03
N LYS A 157 25.93 -22.70 -40.94
CA LYS A 157 24.88 -23.46 -41.64
C LYS A 157 25.00 -23.35 -43.17
N THR A 158 25.66 -22.33 -43.70
CA THR A 158 25.84 -22.17 -45.15
C THR A 158 26.95 -23.06 -45.71
N ARG A 159 27.88 -23.49 -44.86
CA ARG A 159 29.00 -24.38 -45.21
C ARG A 159 28.76 -25.77 -44.64
N ASN A 160 27.56 -26.30 -44.86
CA ASN A 160 27.16 -27.64 -44.47
C ASN A 160 26.79 -28.45 -45.72
N TRP A 161 27.52 -29.53 -45.97
CA TRP A 161 27.27 -30.44 -47.08
C TRP A 161 26.92 -31.82 -46.54
N GLN A 162 25.80 -32.36 -46.99
CA GLN A 162 25.40 -33.73 -46.72
C GLN A 162 25.55 -34.52 -48.02
N PHE A 163 26.49 -35.47 -48.02
CA PHE A 163 26.71 -36.35 -49.17
C PHE A 163 25.78 -37.55 -49.04
N VAL A 164 24.89 -37.71 -50.03
CA VAL A 164 23.97 -38.83 -50.12
C VAL A 164 24.19 -39.52 -51.46
N SER A 165 24.21 -40.86 -51.48
CA SER A 165 24.31 -41.62 -52.71
C SER A 165 23.01 -41.44 -53.53
N ARG A 166 23.16 -41.18 -54.83
CA ARG A 166 22.01 -41.07 -55.76
C ARG A 166 21.51 -42.43 -56.25
N VAL A 167 22.28 -43.48 -55.99
CA VAL A 167 22.06 -44.85 -56.44
C VAL A 167 22.38 -45.82 -55.32
N ASP A 168 21.85 -47.03 -55.42
CA ASP A 168 22.09 -48.12 -54.47
C ASP A 168 23.37 -48.89 -54.82
N GLY A 169 24.05 -49.41 -53.79
CA GLY A 169 25.28 -50.17 -53.95
C GLY A 169 25.97 -50.49 -52.63
N TYR A 170 27.19 -51.04 -52.72
CA TYR A 170 28.03 -51.38 -51.57
C TYR A 170 29.25 -50.46 -51.49
N VAL A 171 29.63 -50.07 -50.27
CA VAL A 171 30.84 -49.27 -50.02
C VAL A 171 32.07 -50.16 -50.12
N GLN A 172 32.99 -49.85 -51.03
CA GLN A 172 34.24 -50.61 -51.23
C GLN A 172 35.42 -50.02 -50.47
N LYS A 173 35.49 -48.69 -50.38
CA LYS A 173 36.55 -47.94 -49.70
C LYS A 173 35.93 -46.75 -48.98
N LEU A 174 36.45 -46.45 -47.80
CA LEU A 174 36.04 -45.33 -46.97
C LEU A 174 37.30 -44.57 -46.54
N ASP A 175 37.44 -43.33 -47.00
CA ASP A 175 38.64 -42.51 -46.71
C ASP A 175 38.55 -41.80 -45.36
N VAL A 176 37.34 -41.59 -44.80
CA VAL A 176 37.10 -40.99 -43.47
C VAL A 176 36.52 -42.03 -42.53
N THR A 177 37.25 -42.34 -41.45
CA THR A 177 36.89 -43.49 -40.58
C THR A 177 36.05 -43.10 -39.36
N ALA A 178 36.09 -41.83 -38.95
CA ALA A 178 35.43 -41.37 -37.73
C ALA A 178 34.81 -39.96 -37.86
N PRO A 179 33.70 -39.68 -37.15
CA PRO A 179 33.15 -38.33 -37.05
C PRO A 179 34.13 -37.37 -36.35
N GLY A 180 34.35 -36.20 -36.95
CA GLY A 180 35.23 -35.15 -36.41
C GLY A 180 36.67 -35.17 -36.95
N GLU A 181 36.99 -36.11 -37.85
CA GLU A 181 38.23 -36.09 -38.62
C GLU A 181 38.29 -34.84 -39.51
N LEU A 182 39.43 -34.15 -39.51
CA LEU A 182 39.63 -32.96 -40.32
C LEU A 182 39.92 -33.39 -41.76
N VAL A 183 39.10 -32.91 -42.69
CA VAL A 183 39.24 -33.20 -44.12
C VAL A 183 39.41 -31.91 -44.91
N GLU A 184 40.26 -31.95 -45.93
CA GLU A 184 40.39 -30.87 -46.90
C GLU A 184 39.34 -31.03 -48.01
N LYS A 185 39.08 -29.93 -48.72
CA LYS A 185 38.18 -29.97 -49.87
C LYS A 185 38.84 -30.83 -50.96
N ASP A 186 38.10 -31.82 -51.47
CA ASP A 186 38.51 -32.75 -52.52
C ASP A 186 39.48 -33.88 -52.07
N ALA A 187 39.54 -34.15 -50.76
CA ALA A 187 40.26 -35.29 -50.16
C ALA A 187 39.46 -36.60 -50.18
#